data_AF-A0A2I0W3E3-F1
#
_entry.id   AF-A0A2I0W3E3-F1
#
_cell.length_a   1.000
_cell.length_b   1.000
_cell.length_c   1.000
_cell.angle_alpha   90.00
_cell.angle_beta   90.00
_cell.angle_gamma   90.00
#
_symmetry.space_group_name_H-M   'P 1'
#
loop_
_entity.id
_entity.type
_entity.pdbx_description
1 polymer ?
#
loop_
_entity_poly.entity_id
_entity_poly.type
_entity_poly.pdbx_seq_one_letter_code
_entity_poly.pdbx_strand_id
1 'polypeptide(L)'
;MVIVLAIQKRRPYLLGKRFIVRTDQRSLKYLLEQRLVAEEHQRWLAKLLGYEFEIQYKPGVQNKAADALSRVECSQLMALSVPQIVDWGEMVRENQHAEELERIRAAIQKGEGGFKGYHLENSLLLYKGRLVLHRNSAFIPILLWEYHDSRIGGHSGVEKTYRRVKAELFWKGLKSDVEDMVSKCDICQRNKYQACAPSGLLQPLVLPNKIWEEVTMHFIEGLPKSEGYTVIMVVVDRLSKYSHFIPLRHPFSAPTVASTFIREVVRLHGVPTSIVSDRDKVFLSSFWKEIFKMQGTFLKRSTAYHPQTDGQSEVVNRSVETYLRCFVGERPKQWVKWLPWAEYWYNTCYHTTSQFTPFRILYGRDPPPLVNY
;
A
#
# COMPACT_ATOMS: atom_id res chain seq x y z
N MET A 1 11.39 -39.72 -1.48
CA MET A 1 10.38 -38.82 -2.10
C MET A 1 10.88 -38.17 -3.41
N VAL A 2 12.04 -37.50 -3.43
CA VAL A 2 12.53 -36.72 -4.59
C VAL A 2 12.71 -37.56 -5.88
N ILE A 3 13.29 -38.76 -5.78
CA ILE A 3 13.49 -39.66 -6.95
C ILE A 3 12.16 -40.01 -7.62
N VAL A 4 11.13 -40.33 -6.81
CA VAL A 4 9.82 -40.73 -7.35
C VAL A 4 9.16 -39.59 -8.10
N LEU A 5 9.16 -38.39 -7.51
CA LEU A 5 8.60 -37.21 -8.15
C LEU A 5 9.36 -36.84 -9.44
N ALA A 6 10.69 -36.97 -9.44
CA ALA A 6 11.51 -36.69 -10.62
C ALA A 6 11.20 -37.66 -11.77
N ILE A 7 11.09 -38.97 -11.48
CA ILE A 7 10.75 -39.99 -12.48
C ILE A 7 9.32 -39.78 -12.99
N GLN A 8 8.34 -39.53 -12.10
CA GLN A 8 6.96 -39.27 -12.50
C GLN A 8 6.82 -38.03 -13.37
N LYS A 9 7.51 -36.93 -13.02
CA LYS A 9 7.50 -35.69 -13.84
C LYS A 9 8.09 -35.91 -15.23
N ARG A 10 9.08 -36.79 -15.36
CA ARG A 10 9.72 -37.12 -16.65
C ARG A 10 9.21 -38.43 -17.26
N ARG A 11 8.06 -38.95 -16.81
CA ARG A 11 7.43 -40.17 -17.33
C ARG A 11 7.40 -40.24 -18.86
N PRO A 12 7.02 -39.17 -19.62
CA PRO A 12 6.98 -39.22 -21.08
C PRO A 12 8.32 -39.58 -21.73
N TYR A 13 9.45 -39.29 -21.07
CA TYR A 13 10.80 -39.51 -21.60
C TYR A 13 11.43 -40.81 -21.12
N LEU A 14 10.97 -41.34 -19.98
CA LEU A 14 11.61 -42.44 -19.25
C LEU A 14 10.87 -43.77 -19.38
N LEU A 15 9.57 -43.74 -19.71
CA LEU A 15 8.78 -44.97 -19.84
C LEU A 15 9.27 -45.82 -21.03
N GLY A 16 9.54 -47.10 -20.79
CA GLY A 16 10.01 -48.05 -21.81
C GLY A 16 11.50 -47.92 -22.17
N LYS A 17 12.28 -47.11 -21.45
CA LYS A 17 13.74 -46.99 -21.63
C LYS A 17 14.46 -47.31 -20.33
N ARG A 18 15.63 -47.95 -20.42
CA ARG A 18 16.55 -48.09 -19.29
C ARG A 18 17.28 -46.78 -19.05
N PHE A 19 17.29 -46.29 -17.81
CA PHE A 19 17.98 -45.06 -17.43
C PHE A 19 18.71 -45.15 -16.09
N ILE A 20 19.61 -44.19 -15.84
CA ILE A 20 20.42 -44.14 -14.61
C ILE A 20 20.01 -42.92 -13.80
N VAL A 21 19.66 -43.13 -12.53
CA VAL A 21 19.38 -42.08 -11.55
C VAL A 21 20.64 -41.84 -10.74
N ARG A 22 21.26 -40.67 -10.88
CA ARG A 22 22.41 -40.27 -10.06
C ARG A 22 21.96 -39.41 -8.89
N THR A 23 22.33 -39.80 -7.68
CA THR A 23 21.98 -39.09 -6.44
C THR A 23 23.19 -38.93 -5.54
N ASP A 24 23.25 -37.81 -4.83
CA ASP A 24 24.22 -37.49 -3.79
C ASP A 24 23.85 -38.07 -2.41
N GLN A 25 22.76 -38.83 -2.32
CA GLN A 25 22.35 -39.53 -1.12
C GLN A 25 22.62 -41.03 -1.21
N ARG A 26 23.66 -41.50 -0.52
CA ARG A 26 24.17 -42.89 -0.60
C ARG A 26 23.15 -43.94 -0.19
N SER A 27 22.29 -43.64 0.78
CA SER A 27 21.27 -44.59 1.27
C SER A 27 20.24 -44.98 0.21
N LEU A 28 20.00 -44.12 -0.78
CA LEU A 28 19.00 -44.36 -1.84
C LEU A 28 19.49 -45.35 -2.90
N LYS A 29 20.79 -45.69 -2.94
CA LYS A 29 21.32 -46.72 -3.84
C LYS A 29 20.61 -48.06 -3.66
N TYR A 30 20.30 -48.40 -2.41
CA TYR A 30 19.72 -49.69 -2.03
C TYR A 30 18.19 -49.63 -1.90
N LEU A 31 17.54 -48.60 -2.45
CA LEU A 31 16.10 -48.36 -2.29
C LEU A 31 15.23 -49.56 -2.68
N LEU A 32 15.63 -50.33 -3.71
CA LEU A 32 14.91 -51.51 -4.18
C LEU A 32 15.25 -52.79 -3.40
N GLU A 33 16.36 -52.81 -2.65
CA GLU A 33 16.87 -53.98 -1.93
C GLU A 33 16.45 -53.99 -0.44
N GLN A 34 15.90 -52.89 0.05
CA GLN A 34 15.47 -52.74 1.44
C GLN A 34 14.26 -53.65 1.74
N ARG A 35 14.43 -54.61 2.65
CA ARG A 35 13.40 -55.60 3.05
C ARG A 35 12.43 -55.10 4.14
N LEU A 36 12.76 -54.03 4.86
CA LEU A 36 11.93 -53.46 5.93
C LEU A 36 11.56 -52.03 5.56
N VAL A 37 10.33 -51.84 5.11
CA VAL A 37 9.89 -50.61 4.45
C VAL A 37 8.63 -50.12 5.15
N ALA A 38 8.73 -48.98 5.84
CA ALA A 38 7.56 -48.27 6.39
C ALA A 38 6.49 -48.06 5.30
N GLU A 39 5.20 -48.05 5.65
CA GLU A 39 4.08 -48.01 4.69
C GLU A 39 4.23 -46.91 3.61
N GLU A 40 4.74 -45.75 3.99
CA GLU A 40 4.96 -44.63 3.06
C GLU A 40 5.94 -45.00 1.94
N HIS A 41 7.03 -45.68 2.26
CA HIS A 41 8.03 -46.10 1.29
C HIS A 41 7.49 -47.19 0.35
N GLN A 42 6.58 -48.06 0.82
CA GLN A 42 5.90 -49.02 -0.06
C GLN A 42 5.01 -48.32 -1.10
N ARG A 43 4.28 -47.27 -0.70
CA ARG A 43 3.50 -46.44 -1.63
C ARG A 43 4.38 -45.76 -2.68
N TRP A 44 5.59 -45.38 -2.31
CA TRP A 44 6.57 -44.78 -3.21
C TRP A 44 7.18 -45.79 -4.19
N LEU A 45 7.49 -47.00 -3.73
CA LEU A 45 7.98 -48.09 -4.58
C LEU A 45 6.92 -48.52 -5.61
N ALA A 46 5.65 -48.60 -5.21
CA ALA A 46 4.55 -48.91 -6.12
C ALA A 46 4.47 -47.93 -7.31
N LYS A 47 4.81 -46.65 -7.09
CA LYS A 47 4.83 -45.62 -8.14
C LYS A 47 6.00 -45.75 -9.12
N LEU A 48 7.03 -46.51 -8.76
CA LEU A 48 8.21 -46.80 -9.56
C LEU A 48 8.12 -48.14 -10.31
N LEU A 49 7.07 -48.93 -10.05
CA LEU A 49 6.81 -50.16 -10.79
C LEU A 49 6.55 -49.84 -12.28
N GLY A 50 7.21 -50.58 -13.16
CA GLY A 50 7.13 -50.41 -14.61
C GLY A 50 8.21 -49.50 -15.23
N TYR A 51 9.13 -48.94 -14.43
CA TYR A 51 10.34 -48.27 -14.94
C TYR A 51 11.56 -49.19 -14.76
N GLU A 52 12.44 -49.22 -15.76
CA GLU A 52 13.72 -49.91 -15.67
C GLU A 52 14.82 -48.89 -15.41
N PHE A 53 15.38 -48.88 -14.19
CA PHE A 53 16.42 -47.92 -13.83
C PHE A 53 17.41 -48.45 -12.81
N GLU A 54 18.57 -47.83 -12.78
CA GLU A 54 19.65 -48.09 -11.81
C GLU A 54 19.94 -46.82 -11.00
N ILE A 55 20.05 -46.95 -9.68
CA ILE A 55 20.43 -45.82 -8.81
C ILE A 55 21.95 -45.88 -8.56
N GLN A 56 22.65 -44.83 -9.00
CA GLN A 56 24.08 -44.66 -8.77
C GLN A 56 24.32 -43.52 -7.77
N TYR A 57 25.10 -43.81 -6.74
CA TYR A 57 25.59 -42.77 -5.84
C TYR A 57 26.70 -41.96 -6.50
N LYS A 58 26.57 -40.63 -6.50
CA LYS A 58 27.59 -39.70 -6.96
C LYS A 58 27.79 -38.62 -5.88
N PRO A 59 28.98 -38.49 -5.27
CA PRO A 59 29.23 -37.47 -4.24
C PRO A 59 28.83 -36.07 -4.73
N GLY A 60 28.25 -35.25 -3.85
CA GLY A 60 27.73 -33.92 -4.20
C GLY A 60 28.75 -33.03 -4.94
N VAL A 61 30.02 -33.07 -4.52
CA VAL A 61 31.15 -32.34 -5.16
C VAL A 61 31.33 -32.71 -6.64
N GLN A 62 30.99 -33.94 -7.03
CA GLN A 62 31.06 -34.42 -8.40
C GLN A 62 29.72 -34.29 -9.13
N ASN A 63 28.61 -34.05 -8.43
CA ASN A 63 27.27 -33.88 -8.99
C ASN A 63 26.98 -32.43 -9.45
N LYS A 64 27.98 -31.77 -10.04
CA LYS A 64 27.94 -30.35 -10.44
C LYS A 64 26.76 -29.99 -11.35
N ALA A 65 26.27 -30.92 -12.17
CA ALA A 65 25.13 -30.68 -13.06
C ALA A 65 23.81 -30.48 -12.30
N ALA A 66 23.62 -31.17 -11.17
CA ALA A 66 22.45 -30.94 -10.31
C ALA A 66 22.59 -29.61 -9.53
N ASP A 67 23.80 -29.29 -9.09
CA ASP A 67 24.11 -28.07 -8.33
C ASP A 67 24.02 -26.79 -9.20
N ALA A 68 24.38 -26.87 -10.48
CA ALA A 68 24.33 -25.75 -11.43
C ALA A 68 22.91 -25.19 -11.66
N LEU A 69 21.87 -26.02 -11.58
CA LEU A 69 20.49 -25.57 -11.74
C LEU A 69 19.91 -24.96 -10.46
N SER A 70 20.44 -25.31 -9.28
CA SER A 70 20.05 -24.70 -8.00
C SER A 70 20.80 -23.40 -7.70
N ARG A 71 21.91 -23.15 -8.41
CA ARG A 71 22.78 -21.97 -8.23
C ARG A 71 22.85 -21.16 -9.51
N VAL A 72 21.69 -20.65 -9.96
CA VAL A 72 21.68 -19.58 -10.95
C VAL A 72 22.27 -18.34 -10.29
N GLU A 73 23.56 -18.11 -10.48
CA GLU A 73 24.21 -16.85 -10.14
C GLU A 73 23.55 -15.75 -10.96
N CYS A 74 22.95 -14.79 -10.25
CA CYS A 74 22.52 -13.48 -10.73
C CYS A 74 21.76 -13.50 -12.08
N SER A 75 20.43 -13.58 -12.00
CA SER A 75 19.59 -13.10 -13.10
C SER A 75 20.01 -11.67 -13.48
N GLN A 76 20.57 -11.49 -14.68
CA GLN A 76 20.75 -10.16 -15.26
C GLN A 76 19.37 -9.52 -15.36
N LEU A 77 19.16 -8.42 -14.64
CA LEU A 77 17.97 -7.59 -14.78
C LEU A 77 17.99 -7.01 -16.19
N MET A 78 17.20 -7.59 -17.11
CA MET A 78 17.16 -7.15 -18.51
C MET A 78 16.55 -5.74 -18.64
N ALA A 79 15.68 -5.37 -17.71
CA ALA A 79 15.15 -4.01 -17.58
C ALA A 79 14.60 -3.79 -16.16
N LEU A 80 14.96 -2.67 -15.55
CA LEU A 80 14.32 -2.15 -14.34
C LEU A 80 13.52 -0.90 -14.76
N SER A 81 12.19 -0.97 -14.67
CA SER A 81 11.35 0.21 -14.86
C SER A 81 11.03 0.81 -13.49
N VAL A 82 11.50 2.03 -13.26
CA VAL A 82 11.21 2.80 -12.04
C VAL A 82 10.45 4.05 -12.45
N PRO A 83 9.28 4.36 -11.85
CA PRO A 83 8.60 5.62 -12.12
C PRO A 83 9.48 6.78 -11.65
N GLN A 84 9.86 7.65 -12.58
CA GLN A 84 10.55 8.91 -12.29
C GLN A 84 9.59 10.07 -12.52
N ILE A 85 9.39 10.86 -11.48
CA ILE A 85 8.51 12.04 -11.49
C ILE A 85 9.21 13.25 -12.12
N VAL A 86 10.51 13.36 -11.90
CA VAL A 86 11.38 14.47 -12.33
C VAL A 86 12.64 13.87 -12.94
N ASP A 87 13.27 14.54 -13.91
CA ASP A 87 14.62 14.18 -14.34
C ASP A 87 15.59 14.34 -13.16
N TRP A 88 15.76 13.24 -12.45
CA TRP A 88 16.61 13.14 -11.29
C TRP A 88 18.05 13.50 -11.62
N GLY A 89 18.52 13.10 -12.81
CA GLY A 89 19.87 13.39 -13.26
C GLY A 89 20.09 14.90 -13.43
N GLU A 90 19.12 15.62 -13.99
CA GLU A 90 19.20 17.07 -14.15
C GLU A 90 19.14 17.80 -12.82
N MET A 91 18.24 17.41 -11.92
CA MET A 91 18.14 18.02 -10.59
C MET A 91 19.41 17.81 -9.75
N VAL A 92 20.02 16.62 -9.82
CA VAL A 92 21.30 16.35 -9.16
C VAL A 92 22.41 17.19 -9.77
N ARG A 93 22.48 17.30 -11.11
CA ARG A 93 23.46 18.17 -11.79
C ARG A 93 23.29 19.62 -11.37
N GLU A 94 22.07 20.15 -11.32
CA GLU A 94 21.78 21.52 -10.91
C GLU A 94 22.27 21.77 -9.46
N ASN A 95 21.93 20.87 -8.54
CA ASN A 95 22.37 20.97 -7.16
C ASN A 95 23.89 20.85 -6.98
N GLN A 96 24.59 20.15 -7.86
CA GLN A 96 26.05 20.03 -7.85
C GLN A 96 26.75 21.35 -8.24
N HIS A 97 26.17 22.13 -9.15
CA HIS A 97 26.74 23.40 -9.61
C HIS A 97 26.29 24.63 -8.79
N ALA A 98 25.38 24.45 -7.83
CA ALA A 98 24.95 25.54 -6.96
C ALA A 98 26.05 25.96 -5.97
N GLU A 99 26.60 27.17 -6.12
CA GLU A 99 27.70 27.71 -5.30
C GLU A 99 27.44 27.62 -3.79
N GLU A 100 26.21 27.91 -3.35
CA GLU A 100 25.85 27.85 -1.93
C GLU A 100 25.98 26.41 -1.38
N LEU A 101 25.51 25.42 -2.14
CA LEU A 101 25.57 24.03 -1.74
C LEU A 101 27.00 23.48 -1.86
N GLU A 102 27.79 23.98 -2.81
CA GLU A 102 29.20 23.63 -2.96
C GLU A 102 30.01 24.06 -1.73
N ARG A 103 29.77 25.28 -1.20
CA ARG A 103 30.39 25.74 0.05
C ARG A 103 30.09 24.80 1.21
N ILE A 104 28.84 24.35 1.33
CA ILE A 104 28.43 23.39 2.38
C ILE A 104 29.13 22.04 2.17
N ARG A 105 29.17 21.53 0.94
CA ARG A 105 29.87 20.27 0.60
C ARG A 105 31.36 20.35 0.93
N ALA A 106 32.03 21.42 0.52
CA ALA A 106 33.45 21.65 0.78
C ALA A 106 33.76 21.75 2.28
N ALA A 107 32.93 22.46 3.05
CA ALA A 107 33.08 22.57 4.50
C ALA A 107 32.91 21.21 5.21
N ILE A 108 31.95 20.39 4.79
CA ILE A 108 31.74 19.03 5.32
C ILE A 108 32.96 18.15 5.01
N GLN A 109 33.48 18.20 3.78
CA GLN A 109 34.67 17.44 3.38
C GLN A 109 35.94 17.86 4.13
N LYS A 110 36.07 19.15 4.46
CA LYS A 110 37.19 19.70 5.25
C LYS A 110 37.06 19.44 6.75
N GLY A 111 35.94 18.89 7.22
CA GLY A 111 35.67 18.68 8.65
C GLY A 111 35.38 19.98 9.42
N GLU A 112 34.96 21.05 8.74
CA GLU A 112 34.65 22.33 9.37
C GLU A 112 33.33 22.23 10.16
N GLY A 113 33.42 22.47 11.47
CA GLY A 113 32.27 22.47 12.36
C GLY A 113 31.40 23.71 12.17
N GLY A 114 30.36 23.61 11.34
CA GLY A 114 29.39 24.71 11.14
C GLY A 114 28.01 24.27 10.66
N PHE A 115 27.93 23.16 9.91
CA PHE A 115 26.71 22.72 9.24
C PHE A 115 26.03 21.54 9.95
N LYS A 116 25.58 21.75 11.20
CA LYS A 116 24.90 20.70 11.99
C LYS A 116 23.65 20.17 11.26
N GLY A 117 23.61 18.85 11.07
CA GLY A 117 22.48 18.14 10.46
C GLY A 117 22.60 17.94 8.95
N TYR A 118 23.60 18.52 8.30
CA TYR A 118 23.94 18.21 6.91
C TYR A 118 24.87 16.98 6.86
N HIS A 119 24.68 16.14 5.85
CA HIS A 119 25.55 15.01 5.55
C HIS A 119 25.60 14.79 4.04
N LEU A 120 26.67 14.14 3.58
CA LEU A 120 26.86 13.74 2.20
C LEU A 120 26.63 12.24 2.09
N GLU A 121 25.75 11.81 1.19
CA GLU A 121 25.49 10.40 0.90
C GLU A 121 25.42 10.22 -0.61
N ASN A 122 26.25 9.33 -1.18
CA ASN A 122 26.32 9.10 -2.64
C ASN A 122 26.43 10.39 -3.47
N SER A 123 27.24 11.36 -3.01
CA SER A 123 27.41 12.70 -3.61
C SER A 123 26.18 13.62 -3.55
N LEU A 124 25.11 13.20 -2.86
CA LEU A 124 23.94 14.03 -2.57
C LEU A 124 24.11 14.72 -1.22
N LEU A 125 23.73 16.00 -1.17
CA LEU A 125 23.68 16.75 0.07
C LEU A 125 22.33 16.54 0.73
N LEU A 126 22.33 15.99 1.95
CA LEU A 126 21.15 15.71 2.73
C LEU A 126 21.12 16.56 4.00
N TYR A 127 19.93 17.00 4.41
CA TYR A 127 19.70 17.67 5.69
C TYR A 127 18.69 16.86 6.51
N LYS A 128 19.17 16.24 7.61
CA LYS A 128 18.36 15.35 8.46
C LYS A 128 17.62 14.24 7.67
N GLY A 129 18.28 13.69 6.66
CA GLY A 129 17.82 12.57 5.83
C GLY A 129 16.96 13.00 4.65
N ARG A 130 17.00 14.29 4.28
CA ARG A 130 16.18 14.87 3.22
C ARG A 130 17.06 15.50 2.18
N LEU A 131 16.69 15.35 0.91
CA LEU A 131 17.43 15.94 -0.19
C LEU A 131 17.41 17.47 -0.11
N VAL A 132 18.60 18.07 -0.15
CA VAL A 132 18.74 19.52 -0.17
C VAL A 132 18.64 20.03 -1.59
N LEU A 133 17.72 20.96 -1.83
CA LEU A 133 17.60 21.71 -3.07
C LEU A 133 18.12 23.14 -2.88
N HIS A 134 18.71 23.68 -3.94
CA HIS A 134 19.05 25.09 -4.00
C HIS A 134 17.78 25.96 -4.00
N ARG A 135 17.82 27.12 -3.32
CA ARG A 135 16.65 28.01 -3.15
C ARG A 135 16.00 28.42 -4.47
N ASN A 136 16.80 28.64 -5.51
CA ASN A 136 16.33 29.07 -6.82
C ASN A 136 16.30 27.91 -7.82
N SER A 137 16.09 26.68 -7.33
CA SER A 137 16.07 25.52 -8.20
C SER A 137 14.89 25.56 -9.16
N ALA A 138 15.12 25.26 -10.43
CA ALA A 138 14.08 25.20 -11.45
C ALA A 138 13.06 24.08 -11.17
N PHE A 139 13.44 23.11 -10.33
CA PHE A 139 12.60 21.98 -9.93
C PHE A 139 11.64 22.29 -8.80
N ILE A 140 11.85 23.36 -8.02
CA ILE A 140 10.96 23.70 -6.89
C ILE A 140 9.51 23.89 -7.36
N PRO A 141 9.20 24.67 -8.41
CA PRO A 141 7.82 24.80 -8.90
C PRO A 141 7.19 23.47 -9.34
N ILE A 142 7.97 22.62 -10.02
CA ILE A 142 7.51 21.29 -10.50
C ILE A 142 7.20 20.38 -9.32
N LEU A 143 8.08 20.36 -8.32
CA LEU A 143 7.89 19.58 -7.10
C LEU A 143 6.70 20.10 -6.32
N LEU A 144 6.56 21.42 -6.12
CA LEU A 144 5.41 21.99 -5.43
C LEU A 144 4.09 21.62 -6.12
N TRP A 145 4.05 21.65 -7.46
CA TRP A 145 2.90 21.17 -8.23
C TRP A 145 2.65 19.68 -7.98
N GLU A 146 3.68 18.84 -7.99
CA GLU A 146 3.50 17.40 -7.74
C GLU A 146 2.99 17.12 -6.32
N TYR A 147 3.50 17.81 -5.31
CA TYR A 147 3.09 17.61 -3.92
C TYR A 147 1.74 18.26 -3.60
N HIS A 148 1.27 19.21 -4.42
CA HIS A 148 0.01 19.93 -4.20
C HIS A 148 -1.09 19.55 -5.19
N ASP A 149 -0.89 19.79 -6.49
CA ASP A 149 -1.89 19.72 -7.55
C ASP A 149 -2.06 18.32 -8.14
N SER A 150 -1.03 17.47 -8.05
CA SER A 150 -1.14 16.09 -8.56
C SER A 150 -2.25 15.31 -7.87
N ARG A 151 -2.61 14.15 -8.44
CA ARG A 151 -3.58 13.22 -7.83
C ARG A 151 -3.16 12.78 -6.43
N ILE A 152 -1.86 12.69 -6.19
CA ILE A 152 -1.30 12.28 -4.90
C ILE A 152 -1.26 13.48 -3.95
N GLY A 153 -0.97 14.70 -4.44
CA GLY A 153 -1.02 15.94 -3.66
C GLY A 153 -2.42 16.33 -3.22
N GLY A 154 -3.40 16.07 -4.08
CA GLY A 154 -4.82 16.12 -3.77
C GLY A 154 -5.38 17.49 -3.43
N HIS A 155 -4.71 18.56 -3.90
CA HIS A 155 -4.99 19.95 -3.50
C HIS A 155 -5.05 20.10 -1.97
N SER A 156 -4.13 19.48 -1.26
CA SER A 156 -4.07 19.52 0.21
C SER A 156 -3.88 20.93 0.76
N GLY A 157 -4.30 21.18 2.01
CA GLY A 157 -4.00 22.44 2.71
C GLY A 157 -2.52 22.55 3.10
N VAL A 158 -2.09 23.76 3.48
CA VAL A 158 -0.68 24.11 3.77
C VAL A 158 0.02 23.06 4.64
N GLU A 159 -0.52 22.72 5.82
CA GLU A 159 0.17 21.81 6.75
C GLU A 159 0.38 20.42 6.15
N LYS A 160 -0.64 19.87 5.46
CA LYS A 160 -0.55 18.55 4.83
C LYS A 160 0.48 18.54 3.69
N THR A 161 0.45 19.55 2.83
CA THR A 161 1.41 19.72 1.73
C THR A 161 2.82 19.89 2.27
N TYR A 162 3.01 20.80 3.24
CA TYR A 162 4.30 21.08 3.88
C TYR A 162 4.89 19.83 4.52
N ARG A 163 4.10 19.08 5.29
CA ARG A 163 4.55 17.84 5.95
C ARG A 163 5.00 16.79 4.96
N ARG A 164 4.31 16.66 3.82
CA ARG A 164 4.67 15.71 2.78
C ARG A 164 5.97 16.11 2.08
N VAL A 165 6.08 17.36 1.62
CA VAL A 165 7.32 17.87 0.99
C VAL A 165 8.51 17.74 1.96
N LYS A 166 8.32 18.16 3.22
CA LYS A 166 9.34 18.10 4.28
C LYS A 166 9.77 16.68 4.62
N ALA A 167 8.98 15.64 4.32
CA ALA A 167 9.38 14.27 4.60
C ALA A 167 10.59 13.86 3.75
N GLU A 168 10.69 14.40 2.52
CA GLU A 168 11.65 13.95 1.50
C GLU A 168 12.65 15.04 1.12
N LEU A 169 12.23 16.31 1.14
CA LEU A 169 12.97 17.44 0.58
C LEU A 169 13.23 18.53 1.61
N PHE A 170 14.26 19.33 1.34
CA PHE A 170 14.61 20.50 2.13
C PHE A 170 15.17 21.60 1.24
N TRP A 171 14.68 22.83 1.43
CA TRP A 171 15.35 24.05 0.96
C TRP A 171 15.04 25.19 1.92
N LYS A 172 15.85 26.24 1.89
CA LYS A 172 15.59 27.45 2.69
C LYS A 172 14.27 28.07 2.20
N GLY A 173 13.36 28.38 3.13
CA GLY A 173 12.06 28.97 2.80
C GLY A 173 10.97 28.01 2.31
N LEU A 174 11.17 26.68 2.39
CA LEU A 174 10.20 25.65 1.97
C LEU A 174 8.77 25.91 2.46
N LYS A 175 8.60 26.27 3.74
CA LYS A 175 7.26 26.53 4.30
C LYS A 175 6.58 27.72 3.62
N SER A 176 7.33 28.81 3.40
CA SER A 176 6.83 30.02 2.77
C SER A 176 6.38 29.75 1.33
N ASP A 177 7.11 28.93 0.58
CA ASP A 177 6.74 28.62 -0.80
C ASP A 177 5.50 27.73 -0.88
N VAL A 178 5.35 26.79 0.07
CA VAL A 178 4.12 25.98 0.18
C VAL A 178 2.92 26.87 0.55
N GLU A 179 3.09 27.80 1.49
CA GLU A 179 2.05 28.77 1.84
C GLU A 179 1.64 29.63 0.64
N ASP A 180 2.62 30.16 -0.08
CA ASP A 180 2.41 30.97 -1.28
C ASP A 180 1.69 30.18 -2.39
N MET A 181 2.15 28.97 -2.71
CA MET A 181 1.53 28.09 -3.71
C MET A 181 0.06 27.79 -3.39
N VAL A 182 -0.22 27.37 -2.16
CA VAL A 182 -1.60 27.03 -1.74
C VAL A 182 -2.49 28.27 -1.75
N SER A 183 -1.95 29.44 -1.40
CA SER A 183 -2.71 30.71 -1.42
C SER A 183 -3.08 31.15 -2.84
N LYS A 184 -2.22 30.86 -3.83
CA LYS A 184 -2.40 31.21 -5.25
C LYS A 184 -3.16 30.15 -6.06
N CYS A 185 -3.40 28.96 -5.50
CA CYS A 185 -4.09 27.87 -6.19
C CYS A 185 -5.59 28.19 -6.39
N ASP A 186 -5.97 28.60 -7.59
CA ASP A 186 -7.35 28.92 -7.98
C ASP A 186 -8.34 27.79 -7.67
N ILE A 187 -7.97 26.53 -7.96
CA ILE A 187 -8.79 25.35 -7.66
C ILE A 187 -9.09 25.26 -6.16
N CYS A 188 -8.09 25.49 -5.30
CA CYS A 188 -8.28 25.50 -3.85
C CYS A 188 -9.20 26.65 -3.42
N GLN A 189 -8.95 27.86 -3.93
CA GLN A 189 -9.70 29.05 -3.53
C GLN A 189 -11.19 28.95 -3.91
N ARG A 190 -11.53 28.28 -5.01
CA ARG A 190 -12.93 28.08 -5.45
C ARG A 190 -13.66 26.96 -4.73
N ASN A 191 -12.96 25.88 -4.36
CA ASN A 191 -13.61 24.64 -3.91
C ASN A 191 -13.56 24.40 -2.41
N LYS A 192 -12.59 24.99 -1.69
CA LYS A 192 -12.43 24.77 -0.25
C LYS A 192 -13.39 25.67 0.54
N TYR A 193 -14.04 25.06 1.52
CA TYR A 193 -14.86 25.77 2.49
C TYR A 193 -13.96 26.52 3.49
N GLN A 194 -14.43 27.66 4.00
CA GLN A 194 -13.82 28.29 5.16
C GLN A 194 -14.07 27.42 6.40
N ALA A 195 -13.01 27.09 7.14
CA ALA A 195 -13.13 26.31 8.35
C ALA A 195 -13.67 27.20 9.48
N CYS A 196 -14.98 27.16 9.71
CA CYS A 196 -15.56 27.66 10.96
C CYS A 196 -15.32 26.63 12.07
N ALA A 197 -15.04 27.10 13.30
CA ALA A 197 -15.01 26.22 14.46
C ALA A 197 -16.41 25.58 14.62
N PRO A 198 -16.52 24.25 14.72
CA PRO A 198 -17.82 23.61 14.94
C PRO A 198 -18.39 24.07 16.29
N SER A 199 -19.69 24.35 16.33
CA SER A 199 -20.40 24.68 17.56
C SER A 199 -20.63 23.41 18.38
N GLY A 200 -20.04 23.33 19.57
CA GLY A 200 -20.30 22.27 20.55
C GLY A 200 -19.08 21.40 20.89
N LEU A 201 -19.20 20.64 21.99
CA LEU A 201 -18.19 19.69 22.42
C LEU A 201 -18.47 18.34 21.72
N LEU A 202 -17.47 17.81 21.01
CA LEU A 202 -17.51 16.44 20.54
C LEU A 202 -17.45 15.50 21.75
N GLN A 203 -18.33 14.52 21.81
CA GLN A 203 -18.21 13.39 22.73
C GLN A 203 -17.54 12.23 21.99
N PRO A 204 -16.21 12.06 22.11
CA PRO A 204 -15.52 11.00 21.40
C PRO A 204 -15.86 9.64 22.00
N LEU A 205 -16.25 8.70 21.14
CA LEU A 205 -16.29 7.29 21.49
C LEU A 205 -14.88 6.80 21.86
N VAL A 206 -14.80 5.89 22.84
CA VAL A 206 -13.53 5.25 23.24
C VAL A 206 -12.87 4.61 22.03
N LEU A 207 -11.56 4.80 21.87
CA LEU A 207 -10.81 4.21 20.77
C LEU A 207 -10.62 2.71 21.02
N PRO A 208 -10.76 1.87 19.97
CA PRO A 208 -10.49 0.44 20.09
C PRO A 208 -8.99 0.18 20.25
N ASN A 209 -8.63 -1.03 20.70
CA ASN A 209 -7.24 -1.39 20.99
C ASN A 209 -6.53 -2.04 19.80
N LYS A 210 -7.29 -2.52 18.81
CA LYS A 210 -6.74 -3.17 17.61
C LYS A 210 -7.23 -2.50 16.35
N ILE A 211 -6.34 -2.45 15.37
CA ILE A 211 -6.63 -1.95 14.02
C ILE A 211 -7.66 -2.90 13.39
N TRP A 212 -8.69 -2.33 12.74
CA TRP A 212 -9.79 -3.05 12.09
C TRP A 212 -10.68 -3.87 13.03
N GLU A 213 -10.55 -3.67 14.34
CA GLU A 213 -11.47 -4.25 15.32
C GLU A 213 -12.83 -3.55 15.25
N GLU A 214 -12.85 -2.23 15.24
CA GLU A 214 -14.06 -1.44 15.09
C GLU A 214 -13.93 -0.47 13.93
N VAL A 215 -14.95 -0.44 13.08
CA VAL A 215 -14.99 0.45 11.92
C VAL A 215 -16.22 1.33 11.95
N THR A 216 -16.16 2.45 11.24
CA THR A 216 -17.35 3.22 10.91
C THR A 216 -17.70 3.06 9.44
N MET A 217 -19.00 3.07 9.12
CA MET A 217 -19.54 2.86 7.78
C MET A 217 -20.59 3.93 7.47
N HIS A 218 -20.32 4.74 6.46
CA HIS A 218 -21.14 5.87 6.05
C HIS A 218 -21.42 5.84 4.54
N PHE A 219 -22.45 6.58 4.12
CA PHE A 219 -22.86 6.63 2.72
C PHE A 219 -22.96 8.08 2.25
N ILE A 220 -22.11 8.47 1.29
CA ILE A 220 -22.25 9.74 0.57
C ILE A 220 -23.20 9.48 -0.59
N GLU A 221 -24.45 9.92 -0.46
CA GLU A 221 -25.50 9.75 -1.44
C GLU A 221 -25.72 10.99 -2.31
N GLY A 222 -26.58 10.87 -3.33
CA GLY A 222 -26.98 12.01 -4.17
C GLY A 222 -25.89 12.48 -5.16
N LEU A 223 -24.86 11.66 -5.40
CA LEU A 223 -23.80 12.02 -6.32
C LEU A 223 -24.26 11.91 -7.78
N PRO A 224 -23.74 12.75 -8.69
CA PRO A 224 -23.99 12.64 -10.12
C PRO A 224 -23.67 11.23 -10.64
N LYS A 225 -24.52 10.66 -11.50
CA LYS A 225 -24.29 9.30 -12.02
C LYS A 225 -22.96 9.20 -12.78
N SER A 226 -22.07 8.32 -12.32
CA SER A 226 -20.76 8.03 -12.93
C SER A 226 -20.59 6.52 -13.06
N GLU A 227 -20.41 6.01 -14.27
CA GLU A 227 -20.28 4.55 -14.55
C GLU A 227 -21.39 3.68 -13.93
N GLY A 228 -22.58 4.26 -13.75
CA GLY A 228 -23.74 3.61 -13.12
C GLY A 228 -23.80 3.70 -11.60
N TYR A 229 -22.79 4.27 -10.95
CA TYR A 229 -22.71 4.51 -9.51
C TYR A 229 -23.21 5.92 -9.15
N THR A 230 -23.79 6.04 -7.96
CA THR A 230 -24.38 7.29 -7.44
C THR A 230 -24.12 7.49 -5.95
N VAL A 231 -23.44 6.54 -5.30
CA VAL A 231 -23.19 6.53 -3.86
C VAL A 231 -21.74 6.12 -3.61
N ILE A 232 -21.11 6.70 -2.59
CA ILE A 232 -19.82 6.22 -2.05
C ILE A 232 -20.07 5.65 -0.67
N MET A 233 -19.76 4.36 -0.48
CA MET A 233 -19.63 3.76 0.85
C MET A 233 -18.26 4.07 1.40
N VAL A 234 -18.23 4.78 2.52
CA VAL A 234 -17.00 5.18 3.23
C VAL A 234 -16.86 4.28 4.45
N VAL A 235 -15.79 3.49 4.49
CA VAL A 235 -15.46 2.62 5.62
C VAL A 235 -14.16 3.10 6.26
N VAL A 236 -14.19 3.40 7.56
CA VAL A 236 -13.03 3.97 8.27
C VAL A 236 -12.67 3.10 9.47
N ASP A 237 -11.42 2.69 9.58
CA ASP A 237 -10.91 2.07 10.80
C ASP A 237 -10.85 3.11 11.94
N ARG A 238 -11.49 2.80 13.07
CA ARG A 238 -11.58 3.76 14.19
C ARG A 238 -10.22 4.01 14.85
N LEU A 239 -9.26 3.08 14.76
CA LEU A 239 -7.93 3.27 15.36
C LEU A 239 -6.97 4.02 14.43
N SER A 240 -6.63 3.44 13.29
CA SER A 240 -5.65 3.97 12.34
C SER A 240 -6.16 5.12 11.49
N LYS A 241 -7.49 5.31 11.41
CA LYS A 241 -8.16 6.22 10.47
C LYS A 241 -7.97 5.84 9.00
N TYR A 242 -7.50 4.64 8.72
CA TYR A 242 -7.38 4.14 7.36
C TYR A 242 -8.79 3.99 6.77
N SER A 243 -9.00 4.55 5.59
CA SER A 243 -10.32 4.64 4.96
C SER A 243 -10.36 3.90 3.63
N HIS A 244 -11.51 3.29 3.33
CA HIS A 244 -11.86 2.79 2.01
C HIS A 244 -13.03 3.58 1.43
N PHE A 245 -12.93 3.94 0.15
CA PHE A 245 -13.97 4.67 -0.59
C PHE A 245 -14.49 3.82 -1.74
N ILE A 246 -15.68 3.25 -1.56
CA ILE A 246 -16.19 2.18 -2.41
C ILE A 246 -17.44 2.65 -3.15
N PRO A 247 -17.47 2.64 -4.50
CA PRO A 247 -18.63 3.09 -5.25
C PRO A 247 -19.78 2.08 -5.15
N LEU A 248 -21.00 2.58 -4.94
CA LEU A 248 -22.25 1.81 -4.90
C LEU A 248 -23.30 2.38 -5.87
N ARG A 249 -24.16 1.48 -6.36
CA ARG A 249 -25.29 1.82 -7.23
C ARG A 249 -26.54 1.97 -6.38
N HIS A 250 -27.36 2.99 -6.64
CA HIS A 250 -28.66 3.13 -6.01
C HIS A 250 -29.77 2.46 -6.86
N PRO A 251 -30.77 1.80 -6.26
CA PRO A 251 -30.85 1.47 -4.83
C PRO A 251 -29.89 0.32 -4.48
N PHE A 252 -29.30 0.37 -3.29
CA PHE A 252 -28.54 -0.76 -2.73
C PHE A 252 -29.30 -1.37 -1.55
N SER A 253 -29.07 -2.66 -1.32
CA SER A 253 -29.67 -3.43 -0.23
C SER A 253 -28.57 -3.99 0.67
N ALA A 254 -28.92 -4.41 1.88
CA ALA A 254 -28.00 -5.06 2.81
C ALA A 254 -27.17 -6.19 2.17
N PRO A 255 -27.74 -7.11 1.36
CA PRO A 255 -26.96 -8.14 0.64
C PRO A 255 -25.90 -7.58 -0.30
N THR A 256 -26.24 -6.56 -1.10
CA THR A 256 -25.31 -5.93 -2.04
C THR A 256 -24.18 -5.22 -1.31
N VAL A 257 -24.51 -4.53 -0.22
CA VAL A 257 -23.52 -3.84 0.64
C VAL A 257 -22.63 -4.87 1.35
N ALA A 258 -23.19 -5.95 1.89
CA ALA A 258 -22.44 -7.02 2.54
C ALA A 258 -21.44 -7.69 1.58
N SER A 259 -21.87 -8.05 0.37
CA SER A 259 -20.99 -8.63 -0.65
C SER A 259 -19.86 -7.67 -1.03
N THR A 260 -20.18 -6.38 -1.19
CA THR A 260 -19.18 -5.35 -1.51
C THR A 260 -18.21 -5.13 -0.36
N PHE A 261 -18.70 -5.07 0.89
CA PHE A 261 -17.89 -4.95 2.09
C PHE A 261 -16.94 -6.13 2.25
N ILE A 262 -17.40 -7.36 1.97
CA ILE A 262 -16.53 -8.53 2.00
C ILE A 262 -15.43 -8.42 0.94
N ARG A 263 -15.82 -8.05 -0.29
CA ARG A 263 -14.91 -7.97 -1.42
C ARG A 263 -13.84 -6.90 -1.24
N GLU A 264 -14.18 -5.74 -0.66
CA GLU A 264 -13.24 -4.62 -0.60
C GLU A 264 -12.54 -4.49 0.76
N VAL A 265 -13.22 -4.81 1.87
CA VAL A 265 -12.72 -4.57 3.23
C VAL A 265 -12.31 -5.88 3.91
N VAL A 266 -13.22 -6.85 4.02
CA VAL A 266 -12.96 -8.10 4.77
C VAL A 266 -11.81 -8.89 4.15
N ARG A 267 -11.69 -8.90 2.81
CA ARG A 267 -10.58 -9.60 2.14
C ARG A 267 -9.21 -9.10 2.60
N LEU A 268 -9.11 -7.83 3.03
CA LEU A 268 -7.85 -7.18 3.40
C LEU A 268 -7.61 -7.29 4.90
N HIS A 269 -8.64 -7.08 5.71
CA HIS A 269 -8.50 -6.82 7.14
C HIS A 269 -9.22 -7.81 8.05
N GLY A 270 -10.04 -8.68 7.48
CA GLY A 270 -10.94 -9.56 8.23
C GLY A 270 -12.26 -8.89 8.61
N VAL A 271 -13.10 -9.62 9.34
CA VAL A 271 -14.42 -9.15 9.77
C VAL A 271 -14.26 -8.36 11.08
N PRO A 272 -14.70 -7.09 11.15
CA PRO A 272 -14.63 -6.31 12.37
C PRO A 272 -15.57 -6.87 13.45
N THR A 273 -15.30 -6.55 14.71
CA THR A 273 -16.16 -6.91 15.85
C THR A 273 -17.34 -5.96 15.99
N SER A 274 -17.20 -4.70 15.56
CA SER A 274 -18.26 -3.69 15.64
C SER A 274 -18.24 -2.75 14.43
N ILE A 275 -19.44 -2.28 14.05
CA ILE A 275 -19.64 -1.28 13.01
C ILE A 275 -20.53 -0.16 13.56
N VAL A 276 -20.03 1.07 13.49
CA VAL A 276 -20.81 2.29 13.76
C VAL A 276 -21.29 2.86 12.42
N SER A 277 -22.58 3.14 12.26
CA SER A 277 -23.13 3.65 11.00
C SER A 277 -24.29 4.62 11.26
N ASP A 278 -24.47 5.55 10.32
CA ASP A 278 -25.59 6.49 10.26
C ASP A 278 -26.92 5.84 9.77
N ARG A 279 -26.86 4.59 9.30
CA ARG A 279 -28.05 3.81 8.92
C ARG A 279 -28.82 3.28 10.11
N ASP A 280 -30.08 2.93 9.86
CA ASP A 280 -30.97 2.43 10.88
C ASP A 280 -30.61 0.99 11.32
N LYS A 281 -31.10 0.62 12.51
CA LYS A 281 -30.82 -0.70 13.11
C LYS A 281 -31.33 -1.86 12.25
N VAL A 282 -32.38 -1.67 11.45
CA VAL A 282 -32.96 -2.71 10.59
C VAL A 282 -31.99 -3.03 9.46
N PHE A 283 -31.46 -2.01 8.79
CA PHE A 283 -30.44 -2.19 7.76
C PHE A 283 -29.21 -2.92 8.30
N LEU A 284 -28.64 -2.46 9.43
CA LEU A 284 -27.44 -3.08 10.02
C LEU A 284 -27.67 -4.53 10.45
N SER A 285 -28.83 -4.83 11.03
CA SER A 285 -29.21 -6.20 11.39
C SER A 285 -29.26 -7.12 10.16
N SER A 286 -29.85 -6.63 9.07
CA SER A 286 -29.90 -7.36 7.79
C SER A 286 -28.50 -7.55 7.19
N PHE A 287 -27.69 -6.49 7.18
CA PHE A 287 -26.31 -6.52 6.70
C PHE A 287 -25.46 -7.57 7.43
N TRP A 288 -25.51 -7.61 8.76
CA TRP A 288 -24.78 -8.59 9.56
C TRP A 288 -25.24 -10.03 9.28
N LYS A 289 -26.55 -10.26 9.13
CA LYS A 289 -27.09 -11.58 8.75
C LYS A 289 -26.50 -12.05 7.41
N GLU A 290 -26.39 -11.16 6.43
CA GLU A 290 -25.81 -11.49 5.13
C GLU A 290 -24.31 -11.80 5.22
N ILE A 291 -23.53 -11.06 6.02
CA ILE A 291 -22.12 -11.41 6.26
C ILE A 291 -21.99 -12.81 6.86
N PHE A 292 -22.73 -13.12 7.93
CA PHE A 292 -22.64 -14.43 8.59
C PHE A 292 -23.05 -15.57 7.66
N LYS A 293 -24.13 -15.36 6.88
CA LYS A 293 -24.58 -16.29 5.85
C LYS A 293 -23.48 -16.56 4.81
N MET A 294 -22.82 -15.52 4.30
CA MET A 294 -21.74 -15.67 3.32
C MET A 294 -20.48 -16.32 3.91
N GLN A 295 -20.21 -16.12 5.20
CA GLN A 295 -19.12 -16.79 5.93
C GLN A 295 -19.42 -18.27 6.24
N GLY A 296 -20.68 -18.71 6.11
CA GLY A 296 -21.10 -20.08 6.43
C GLY A 296 -21.28 -20.31 7.94
N THR A 297 -21.51 -19.25 8.73
CA THR A 297 -21.74 -19.35 10.18
C THR A 297 -23.06 -18.71 10.58
N PHE A 298 -23.65 -19.20 11.66
CA PHE A 298 -24.83 -18.59 12.30
C PHE A 298 -24.44 -17.76 13.53
N LEU A 299 -23.16 -17.74 13.90
CA LEU A 299 -22.68 -17.14 15.14
C LEU A 299 -22.66 -15.61 15.03
N LYS A 300 -23.47 -14.94 15.86
CA LYS A 300 -23.49 -13.47 15.96
C LYS A 300 -22.25 -13.01 16.72
N ARG A 301 -21.24 -12.49 16.01
CA ARG A 301 -20.00 -11.98 16.61
C ARG A 301 -19.97 -10.47 16.87
N SER A 302 -21.01 -9.75 16.46
CA SER A 302 -20.96 -8.28 16.38
C SER A 302 -22.03 -7.57 17.20
N THR A 303 -21.65 -6.39 17.68
CA THR A 303 -22.57 -5.40 18.26
C THR A 303 -22.72 -4.25 17.26
N ALA A 304 -23.96 -3.81 17.05
CA ALA A 304 -24.27 -2.61 16.28
C ALA A 304 -24.89 -1.62 17.27
N TYR A 305 -24.16 -0.56 17.66
CA TYR A 305 -24.68 0.38 18.64
C TYR A 305 -24.24 1.85 18.46
N HIS A 306 -25.29 2.68 18.51
CA HIS A 306 -25.44 4.07 18.98
C HIS A 306 -25.58 5.25 17.99
N PRO A 307 -26.63 6.09 18.15
CA PRO A 307 -26.93 7.29 17.38
C PRO A 307 -26.30 8.53 18.03
N GLN A 308 -24.99 8.52 18.23
CA GLN A 308 -24.25 9.75 18.44
C GLN A 308 -23.60 10.15 17.13
N THR A 309 -23.71 11.43 16.80
CA THR A 309 -23.13 12.04 15.61
C THR A 309 -21.63 11.78 15.61
N ASP A 310 -21.18 10.82 14.81
CA ASP A 310 -19.75 10.56 14.62
C ASP A 310 -19.15 11.72 13.84
N GLY A 311 -18.79 12.81 14.52
CA GLY A 311 -18.16 13.97 13.88
C GLY A 311 -16.87 13.62 13.12
N GLN A 312 -16.30 12.43 13.34
CA GLN A 312 -15.16 11.96 12.54
C GLN A 312 -15.58 11.60 11.11
N SER A 313 -16.75 11.00 10.92
CA SER A 313 -17.24 10.65 9.59
C SER A 313 -17.57 11.86 8.74
N GLU A 314 -18.09 12.93 9.36
CA GLU A 314 -18.31 14.21 8.70
C GLU A 314 -16.99 14.78 8.15
N VAL A 315 -15.90 14.71 8.94
CA VAL A 315 -14.59 15.19 8.50
C VAL A 315 -14.03 14.36 7.34
N VAL A 316 -14.22 13.04 7.35
CA VAL A 316 -13.79 12.16 6.25
C VAL A 316 -14.59 12.44 4.99
N ASN A 317 -15.92 12.47 5.09
CA ASN A 317 -16.82 12.73 3.96
C ASN A 317 -16.50 14.09 3.32
N ARG A 318 -16.37 15.13 4.15
CA ARG A 318 -16.00 16.48 3.69
C ARG A 318 -14.64 16.51 3.01
N SER A 319 -13.66 15.72 3.48
CA SER A 319 -12.35 15.59 2.85
C SER A 319 -12.44 14.97 1.46
N VAL A 320 -13.20 13.87 1.32
CA VAL A 320 -13.41 13.19 0.03
C VAL A 320 -14.17 14.07 -0.95
N GLU A 321 -15.26 14.70 -0.50
CA GLU A 321 -16.02 15.62 -1.35
C GLU A 321 -15.18 16.79 -1.84
N THR A 322 -14.36 17.38 -0.96
CA THR A 322 -13.48 18.51 -1.34
C THR A 322 -12.44 18.05 -2.37
N TYR A 323 -11.82 16.88 -2.17
CA TYR A 323 -10.91 16.28 -3.15
C TYR A 323 -11.61 16.09 -4.50
N LEU A 324 -12.79 15.46 -4.52
CA LEU A 324 -13.54 15.24 -5.75
C LEU A 324 -13.95 16.55 -6.41
N ARG A 325 -14.37 17.58 -5.66
CA ARG A 325 -14.68 18.90 -6.24
C ARG A 325 -13.47 19.50 -6.95
N CYS A 326 -12.27 19.39 -6.38
CA CYS A 326 -11.05 19.90 -7.00
C CYS A 326 -10.71 19.20 -8.33
N PHE A 327 -10.92 17.87 -8.46
CA PHE A 327 -10.49 17.12 -9.65
C PHE A 327 -11.59 16.87 -10.69
N VAL A 328 -12.85 16.78 -10.25
CA VAL A 328 -13.98 16.43 -11.13
C VAL A 328 -15.12 17.44 -11.05
N GLY A 329 -14.93 18.61 -10.44
CA GLY A 329 -15.94 19.68 -10.40
C GLY A 329 -16.48 20.04 -11.80
N GLU A 330 -15.59 20.17 -12.79
CA GLU A 330 -15.97 20.45 -14.18
C GLU A 330 -16.49 19.22 -14.94
N ARG A 331 -16.20 18.01 -14.46
CA ARG A 331 -16.56 16.73 -15.10
C ARG A 331 -17.13 15.75 -14.07
N PRO A 332 -18.28 16.07 -13.45
CA PRO A 332 -18.79 15.34 -12.29
C PRO A 332 -19.06 13.86 -12.58
N LYS A 333 -19.37 13.49 -13.82
CA LYS A 333 -19.63 12.09 -14.23
C LYS A 333 -18.37 11.20 -14.22
N GLN A 334 -17.20 11.70 -13.83
CA GLN A 334 -15.94 10.94 -13.81
C GLN A 334 -15.46 10.58 -12.40
N TRP A 335 -16.20 10.93 -11.34
CA TRP A 335 -15.72 10.76 -9.95
C TRP A 335 -15.30 9.32 -9.58
N VAL A 336 -15.92 8.29 -10.18
CA VAL A 336 -15.56 6.89 -9.90
C VAL A 336 -14.11 6.60 -10.24
N LYS A 337 -13.59 7.16 -11.35
CA LYS A 337 -12.19 6.99 -11.79
C LYS A 337 -11.18 7.62 -10.82
N TRP A 338 -11.64 8.56 -10.00
CA TRP A 338 -10.82 9.30 -9.05
C TRP A 338 -10.87 8.73 -7.64
N LEU A 339 -11.81 7.83 -7.34
CA LEU A 339 -11.89 7.23 -6.00
C LEU A 339 -10.63 6.50 -5.55
N PRO A 340 -9.96 5.67 -6.37
CA PRO A 340 -8.71 5.03 -5.95
C PRO A 340 -7.62 6.04 -5.59
N TRP A 341 -7.57 7.16 -6.32
CA TRP A 341 -6.63 8.25 -6.07
C TRP A 341 -7.00 9.03 -4.80
N ALA A 342 -8.29 9.27 -4.57
CA ALA A 342 -8.78 9.89 -3.35
C ALA A 342 -8.46 9.02 -2.12
N GLU A 343 -8.65 7.71 -2.22
CA GLU A 343 -8.33 6.76 -1.15
C GLU A 343 -6.83 6.74 -0.84
N TYR A 344 -6.00 6.65 -1.89
CA TYR A 344 -4.54 6.70 -1.72
C TYR A 344 -4.08 8.03 -1.13
N TRP A 345 -4.57 9.17 -1.65
CA TRP A 345 -4.29 10.50 -1.13
C TRP A 345 -4.64 10.59 0.36
N TYR A 346 -5.87 10.24 0.72
CA TYR A 346 -6.37 10.35 2.09
C TYR A 346 -5.50 9.54 3.05
N ASN A 347 -5.25 8.27 2.72
CA ASN A 347 -4.51 7.36 3.59
C ASN A 347 -3.02 7.71 3.72
N THR A 348 -2.44 8.38 2.73
CA THR A 348 -1.02 8.79 2.75
C THR A 348 -0.82 10.25 3.19
N CYS A 349 -1.90 10.98 3.50
CA CYS A 349 -1.83 12.34 3.99
C CYS A 349 -1.65 12.41 5.51
N TYR A 350 -0.95 13.45 5.97
CA TYR A 350 -0.77 13.71 7.40
C TYR A 350 -2.10 14.08 8.07
N HIS A 351 -2.41 13.44 9.19
CA HIS A 351 -3.57 13.77 10.01
C HIS A 351 -3.10 14.44 11.31
N THR A 352 -3.66 15.62 11.62
CA THR A 352 -3.27 16.40 12.81
C THR A 352 -3.64 15.72 14.11
N THR A 353 -4.76 14.99 14.13
CA THR A 353 -5.26 14.28 15.32
C THR A 353 -4.40 13.09 15.70
N SER A 354 -3.93 12.30 14.73
CA SER A 354 -3.07 11.13 14.97
C SER A 354 -1.58 11.45 14.91
N GLN A 355 -1.19 12.63 14.40
CA GLN A 355 0.19 13.03 14.13
C GLN A 355 0.96 12.13 13.14
N PHE A 356 0.26 11.21 12.48
CA PHE A 356 0.83 10.28 11.51
C PHE A 356 -0.12 10.15 10.31
N THR A 357 0.36 9.53 9.23
CA THR A 357 -0.50 9.12 8.12
C THR A 357 -1.26 7.85 8.53
N PRO A 358 -2.53 7.68 8.12
CA PRO A 358 -3.23 6.41 8.32
C PRO A 358 -2.46 5.20 7.78
N PHE A 359 -1.78 5.38 6.64
CA PHE A 359 -0.91 4.37 6.03
C PHE A 359 0.19 3.90 6.98
N ARG A 360 0.87 4.84 7.67
CA ARG A 360 1.94 4.49 8.61
C ARG A 360 1.41 3.73 9.82
N ILE A 361 0.26 4.13 10.34
CA ILE A 361 -0.34 3.45 11.50
C ILE A 361 -0.74 2.03 11.13
N LEU A 362 -1.32 1.84 9.93
CA LEU A 362 -1.75 0.51 9.47
C LEU A 362 -0.56 -0.41 9.15
N TYR A 363 0.42 0.06 8.38
CA TYR A 363 1.49 -0.78 7.84
C TYR A 363 2.79 -0.74 8.63
N GLY A 364 2.90 0.13 9.65
CA GLY A 364 4.12 0.30 10.44
C GLY A 364 5.28 0.95 9.68
N ARG A 365 5.05 1.45 8.46
CA ARG A 365 6.06 2.10 7.60
C ARG A 365 5.48 3.33 6.91
N ASP A 366 6.33 4.29 6.60
CA ASP A 366 5.92 5.49 5.87
C ASP A 366 5.43 5.14 4.45
N PRO A 367 4.51 5.94 3.87
CA PRO A 367 4.06 5.74 2.49
C PRO A 367 5.24 5.84 1.51
N PRO A 368 5.15 5.19 0.33
CA PRO A 368 6.19 5.30 -0.69
C PRO A 368 6.49 6.78 -1.00
N PRO A 369 7.77 7.18 -1.01
CA PRO A 369 8.14 8.56 -1.31
C PRO A 369 7.83 8.89 -2.77
N LEU A 370 7.56 10.16 -3.04
CA LEU A 370 7.38 10.66 -4.41
C LEU A 370 8.73 10.75 -5.14
N VAL A 371 9.78 11.12 -4.42
CA VAL A 371 11.14 11.25 -4.93
C VAL A 371 12.00 10.11 -4.37
N ASN A 372 12.44 9.20 -5.25
CA ASN A 372 13.39 8.14 -4.91
C ASN A 372 14.79 8.52 -5.39
N TYR A 373 15.81 8.31 -4.54
CA TYR A 373 17.21 8.60 -4.85
C TYR A 373 18.19 7.64 -4.21
#